data_AF-A0A0C9V1J4-F1
#
_entry.id   AF-A0A0C9V1J4-F1
#
_cell.length_a   1.000
_cell.length_b   1.000
_cell.length_c   1.000
_cell.angle_alpha   90.00
_cell.angle_beta   90.00
_cell.angle_gamma   90.00
#
_symmetry.space_group_name_H-M   'P 1'
#
loop_
_entity.id
_entity.type
_entity.pdbx_description
1 polymer ?
#
loop_
_entity_poly.entity_id
_entity_poly.type
_entity_poly.pdbx_seq_one_letter_code
_entity_poly.pdbx_strand_id
1 'polypeptide(L)'
;MLSRLEDFANSSEFTEIKKPIEASIAILQKYYKKADLTPVSVICLILNPAIKMEYIKMHWDDNWNEKAQEILEETFDKYYIPPNAPMNENTPGASVLSPVRIGCAEEHCFSTPWQ
;
A
#
# COMPACT_ATOMS: atom_id res chain seq x y z
N MET A 1 -4.84 12.72 10.30
CA MET A 1 -3.86 12.20 11.30
C MET A 1 -2.56 12.98 11.24
N LEU A 2 -1.92 13.09 10.06
CA LEU A 2 -0.72 13.93 9.86
C LEU A 2 -0.96 15.42 10.19
N SER A 3 -2.07 15.99 9.73
CA SER A 3 -2.46 17.39 10.04
C SER A 3 -2.43 17.71 11.54
N ARG A 4 -2.93 16.79 12.37
CA ARG A 4 -2.98 16.96 13.82
C ARG A 4 -1.57 16.92 14.47
N LEU A 5 -0.64 16.18 13.89
CA LEU A 5 0.76 16.17 14.34
C LEU A 5 1.49 17.45 13.93
N GLU A 6 1.18 17.97 12.74
CA GLU A 6 1.67 19.27 12.26
C GLU A 6 1.16 20.41 13.15
N ASP A 7 -0.11 20.37 13.55
CA ASP A 7 -0.68 21.31 14.52
C ASP A 7 0.09 21.29 15.86
N PHE A 8 0.44 20.11 16.36
CA PHE A 8 1.23 19.96 17.58
C PHE A 8 2.66 20.48 17.43
N ALA A 9 3.32 20.23 16.29
CA ALA A 9 4.64 20.76 15.99
C ALA A 9 4.67 22.30 15.87
N ASN A 10 3.55 22.91 15.47
CA ASN A 10 3.39 24.36 15.33
C ASN A 10 2.99 25.06 16.64
N SER A 11 2.45 24.33 17.61
CA SER A 11 2.09 24.87 18.92
C SER A 11 3.32 25.20 19.78
N SER A 12 3.26 26.29 20.56
CA SER A 12 4.35 26.63 21.49
C SER A 12 4.36 25.78 22.76
N GLU A 13 3.27 25.05 23.03
CA GLU A 13 3.10 24.19 24.20
C GLU A 13 4.03 22.98 24.18
N PHE A 14 4.35 22.47 22.98
CA PHE A 14 5.14 21.24 22.80
C PHE A 14 6.57 21.50 22.32
N THR A 15 7.16 22.63 22.70
CA THR A 15 8.52 23.02 22.28
C THR A 15 9.61 22.03 22.70
N GLU A 16 9.50 21.43 23.89
CA GLU A 16 10.43 20.42 24.39
C GLU A 16 10.42 19.14 23.55
N ILE A 17 9.25 18.76 23.03
CA ILE A 17 9.05 17.53 22.24
C ILE A 17 8.91 17.80 20.74
N LYS A 18 9.21 19.02 20.28
CA LYS A 18 9.08 19.39 18.88
C LYS A 18 9.94 18.53 17.95
N LYS A 19 11.21 18.32 18.32
CA LYS A 19 12.15 17.51 17.55
C LYS A 19 11.66 16.06 17.31
N PRO A 20 11.24 15.30 18.35
CA PRO A 20 10.70 13.96 18.11
C PRO A 20 9.37 13.98 17.34
N ILE A 21 8.52 15.00 17.49
CA ILE A 21 7.31 15.14 16.67
C ILE A 21 7.67 15.29 15.19
N GLU A 22 8.58 16.21 14.83
CA GLU A 22 9.04 16.40 13.45
C GLU A 22 9.64 15.12 12.86
N ALA A 23 10.45 14.39 13.64
CA ALA A 23 10.99 13.10 13.23
C ALA A 23 9.87 12.07 12.98
N SER A 24 8.86 12.01 13.83
CA SER A 24 7.72 11.11 13.66
C SER A 24 6.91 11.44 12.39
N ILE A 25 6.71 12.73 12.08
CA ILE A 25 6.03 13.18 10.86
C ILE A 25 6.82 12.73 9.63
N ALA A 26 8.15 12.92 9.62
CA ALA A 26 9.00 12.50 8.51
C ALA A 26 8.96 10.97 8.28
N ILE A 27 8.93 10.19 9.37
CA ILE A 27 8.79 8.73 9.30
C ILE A 27 7.42 8.35 8.72
N LEU A 28 6.34 8.94 9.22
CA LEU A 28 4.99 8.66 8.72
C LEU A 28 4.87 9.03 7.24
N GLN A 29 5.32 10.22 6.84
CA GLN A 29 5.34 10.64 5.43
C GLN A 29 6.10 9.65 4.55
N LYS A 30 7.25 9.14 5.01
CA LYS A 30 8.02 8.12 4.29
C LYS A 30 7.22 6.84 4.07
N TYR A 31 6.49 6.36 5.08
CA TYR A 31 5.71 5.12 4.96
C TYR A 31 4.40 5.31 4.19
N TYR A 32 3.69 6.42 4.38
CA TYR A 32 2.50 6.74 3.57
C TYR A 32 2.86 6.88 2.09
N LYS A 33 3.96 7.58 1.77
CA LYS A 33 4.45 7.65 0.38
C LYS A 33 4.74 6.27 -0.20
N LYS A 34 5.30 5.34 0.58
CA LYS A 34 5.52 3.96 0.10
C LYS A 34 4.22 3.20 -0.11
N ALA A 35 3.25 3.38 0.78
CA ALA A 35 1.93 2.76 0.66
C ALA A 35 1.16 3.27 -0.56
N ASP A 36 1.20 4.58 -0.81
CA ASP A 36 0.57 5.24 -1.97
C ASP A 36 1.25 4.85 -3.29
N LEU A 37 2.56 4.55 -3.25
CA LEU A 37 3.31 4.05 -4.41
C LEU A 37 3.07 2.56 -4.69
N THR A 38 2.38 1.83 -3.81
CA THR A 38 2.20 0.38 -3.96
C THR A 38 0.85 0.07 -4.64
N PRO A 39 0.85 -0.60 -5.80
CA PRO A 39 -0.36 -1.01 -6.53
C PRO A 39 -1.37 -1.80 -5.68
N VAL A 40 -0.86 -2.58 -4.72
CA VAL A 40 -1.65 -3.45 -3.84
C VAL A 40 -2.72 -2.67 -3.09
N SER A 41 -2.40 -1.48 -2.56
CA SER A 41 -3.36 -0.66 -1.82
C SER A 41 -4.55 -0.26 -2.68
N VAL A 42 -4.27 0.14 -3.92
CA VAL A 42 -5.28 0.55 -4.92
C VAL A 42 -6.14 -0.66 -5.31
N ILE A 43 -5.51 -1.78 -5.67
CA ILE A 43 -6.20 -2.99 -6.11
C ILE A 43 -7.08 -3.57 -5.01
N CYS A 44 -6.61 -3.59 -3.75
CA CYS A 44 -7.41 -4.05 -2.62
C CYS A 44 -8.66 -3.20 -2.40
N LEU A 45 -8.58 -1.88 -2.61
CA LEU A 45 -9.75 -1.00 -2.53
C LEU A 45 -10.73 -1.27 -3.67
N ILE A 46 -10.22 -1.45 -4.90
CA ILE A 46 -11.03 -1.72 -6.10
C ILE A 46 -11.75 -3.08 -6.02
N LEU A 47 -11.04 -4.11 -5.55
CA LEU A 47 -11.56 -5.48 -5.47
C LEU A 47 -12.47 -5.70 -4.25
N ASN A 48 -12.58 -4.74 -3.33
CA ASN A 48 -13.44 -4.89 -2.17
C ASN A 48 -14.92 -4.79 -2.60
N PRO A 49 -15.72 -5.86 -2.47
CA PRO A 49 -17.12 -5.85 -2.93
C PRO A 49 -18.01 -4.86 -2.16
N ALA A 50 -17.61 -4.47 -0.94
CA ALA A 50 -18.31 -3.46 -0.14
C ALA A 50 -17.94 -2.01 -0.55
N ILE A 51 -16.75 -1.83 -1.12
CA ILE A 51 -16.22 -0.54 -1.56
C ILE A 51 -16.08 -0.61 -3.08
N LYS A 52 -17.17 -0.32 -3.79
CA LYS A 52 -17.14 -0.29 -5.26
C LYS A 52 -16.20 0.81 -5.76
N MET A 53 -15.80 0.71 -7.02
CA MET A 53 -15.14 1.78 -7.79
C MET A 53 -15.82 3.16 -7.63
N GLU A 54 -17.12 3.18 -7.34
CA GLU A 54 -17.90 4.38 -7.00
C GLU A 54 -17.28 5.19 -5.84
N TYR A 55 -16.73 4.52 -4.82
CA TYR A 55 -16.11 5.18 -3.68
C TYR A 55 -14.85 5.95 -4.09
N ILE A 56 -14.01 5.33 -4.93
CA ILE A 56 -12.80 5.96 -5.47
C ILE A 56 -13.21 7.17 -6.32
N LYS A 57 -14.16 6.99 -7.24
CA LYS A 57 -14.68 8.08 -8.08
C LYS A 57 -15.28 9.25 -7.29
N MET A 58 -15.93 8.99 -6.17
CA MET A 58 -16.61 10.02 -5.37
C MET A 58 -15.66 10.77 -4.43
N HIS A 59 -14.56 10.15 -4.01
CA HIS A 59 -13.70 10.68 -2.95
C HIS A 59 -12.27 11.00 -3.39
N TRP A 60 -11.83 10.53 -4.55
CA TRP A 60 -10.49 10.81 -5.08
C TRP A 60 -10.59 11.79 -6.25
N ASP A 61 -9.56 12.62 -6.41
CA ASP A 61 -9.45 13.52 -7.56
C ASP A 61 -9.37 12.72 -8.87
N ASP A 62 -9.84 13.32 -9.96
CA ASP A 62 -9.89 12.67 -11.28
C ASP A 62 -8.54 12.12 -11.76
N ASN A 63 -7.45 12.85 -11.49
CA ASN A 63 -6.09 12.39 -11.80
C ASN A 63 -5.70 11.10 -11.06
N TRP A 64 -6.16 10.94 -9.82
CA TRP A 64 -5.93 9.72 -9.04
C TRP A 64 -6.86 8.59 -9.47
N ASN A 65 -8.07 8.91 -9.97
CA ASN A 65 -8.97 7.92 -10.56
C ASN A 65 -8.38 7.31 -11.84
N GLU A 66 -7.86 8.14 -12.73
CA GLU A 66 -7.18 7.70 -13.96
C GLU A 66 -5.98 6.81 -13.64
N LYS A 67 -5.12 7.27 -12.73
CA LYS A 67 -3.94 6.50 -12.30
C LYS A 67 -4.31 5.19 -11.62
N ALA A 68 -5.38 5.15 -10.83
CA ALA A 68 -5.85 3.93 -10.19
C ALA A 68 -6.35 2.90 -11.22
N GLN A 69 -7.02 3.38 -12.27
CA GLN A 69 -7.47 2.53 -13.37
C GLN A 69 -6.29 2.00 -14.19
N GLU A 70 -5.30 2.84 -14.51
CA GLU A 70 -4.06 2.43 -15.20
C GLU A 70 -3.34 1.32 -14.42
N ILE A 71 -3.13 1.51 -13.10
CA ILE A 71 -2.50 0.52 -12.23
C ILE A 71 -3.29 -0.81 -12.22
N LEU A 72 -4.62 -0.74 -12.22
CA LEU A 72 -5.47 -1.92 -12.24
C LEU A 72 -5.33 -2.69 -13.56
N GLU A 73 -5.40 -1.99 -14.70
CA GLU A 73 -5.27 -2.56 -16.03
C GLU A 73 -3.88 -3.20 -16.21
N GLU A 74 -2.81 -2.48 -15.89
CA GLU A 74 -1.44 -3.01 -15.94
C GLU A 74 -1.27 -4.26 -15.07
N THR A 75 -1.86 -4.26 -13.88
CA THR A 75 -1.76 -5.40 -12.97
C THR A 75 -2.59 -6.58 -13.45
N PHE A 76 -3.79 -6.32 -14.00
CA PHE A 76 -4.62 -7.36 -14.57
C PHE A 76 -3.92 -8.00 -15.77
N ASP A 77 -3.41 -7.22 -16.72
CA ASP A 77 -2.71 -7.73 -17.90
C ASP A 77 -1.46 -8.55 -17.54
N LYS A 78 -0.77 -8.17 -16.46
CA LYS A 78 0.40 -8.90 -15.98
C LYS A 78 0.07 -10.27 -15.39
N TYR A 79 -1.04 -10.40 -14.65
CA TYR A 79 -1.36 -11.61 -13.87
C TYR A 79 -2.51 -12.43 -14.45
N TYR A 80 -3.26 -11.90 -15.41
CA TYR A 80 -4.37 -12.60 -16.03
C TYR A 80 -3.87 -13.67 -17.00
N ILE A 81 -4.27 -14.91 -16.76
CA ILE A 81 -4.05 -16.03 -17.68
C ILE A 81 -5.42 -16.43 -18.24
N PRO A 82 -5.63 -16.32 -19.56
CA PRO A 82 -6.91 -16.69 -20.14
C PRO A 82 -7.16 -18.21 -19.97
N PRO A 83 -8.40 -18.64 -19.65
CA PRO A 83 -8.72 -20.05 -19.40
C PRO A 83 -8.39 -21.02 -20.55
N ASN A 84 -8.21 -20.52 -21.78
CA ASN A 84 -7.95 -21.32 -22.99
C ASN A 84 -6.53 -21.11 -23.55
N ALA A 85 -5.58 -20.61 -22.77
CA ALA A 85 -4.21 -20.44 -23.23
C ALA A 85 -3.59 -21.80 -23.63
N PRO A 86 -3.02 -21.94 -24.84
CA PRO A 86 -2.30 -23.15 -25.20
C PRO A 86 -1.06 -23.26 -24.30
N MET A 87 -1.06 -24.26 -23.43
CA MET A 87 0.04 -24.58 -22.53
C MET A 87 1.22 -25.09 -23.37
N ASN A 88 2.15 -24.20 -23.74
CA ASN A 88 3.38 -24.59 -24.43
C ASN A 88 4.47 -24.93 -23.40
N GLU A 89 4.75 -26.22 -23.30
CA GLU A 89 5.66 -26.88 -22.36
C GLU A 89 7.18 -26.60 -22.56
N ASN A 90 7.57 -25.43 -23.08
CA ASN A 90 8.97 -25.09 -23.34
C ASN A 90 9.42 -23.74 -22.75
N THR A 91 9.03 -23.42 -21.51
CA THR A 91 9.66 -22.31 -20.76
C THR A 91 10.25 -22.85 -19.45
N PRO A 92 11.54 -22.62 -19.15
CA PRO A 92 12.15 -23.06 -17.89
C PRO A 92 11.34 -22.48 -16.74
N GLY A 93 10.92 -23.35 -15.81
CA GLY A 93 10.04 -23.01 -14.70
C GLY A 93 10.50 -21.77 -13.96
N ALA A 94 9.90 -20.62 -14.30
CA ALA A 94 9.77 -19.52 -13.40
C ALA A 94 8.82 -20.02 -12.32
N SER A 95 9.41 -20.44 -11.20
CA SER A 95 8.76 -20.64 -9.92
C SER A 95 7.68 -19.57 -9.75
N VAL A 96 6.43 -19.98 -9.96
CA VAL A 96 5.27 -19.20 -9.56
C VAL A 96 5.31 -19.18 -8.05
N LEU A 97 6.03 -18.20 -7.49
CA LEU A 97 5.78 -17.77 -6.12
C LEU A 97 4.39 -17.12 -6.17
N SER A 98 3.37 -17.95 -5.97
CA SER A 98 2.09 -17.50 -5.48
C SER A 98 2.37 -16.64 -4.24
N PRO A 99 1.90 -15.37 -4.15
CA PRO A 99 2.20 -14.52 -3.00
C PRO A 99 1.56 -15.02 -1.69
N VAL A 100 0.79 -16.11 -1.75
CA VAL A 100 0.10 -16.68 -0.59
C VAL A 100 0.78 -17.99 -0.20
N ARG A 101 1.96 -17.88 0.43
CA ARG A 101 2.21 -18.73 1.59
C ARG A 101 1.79 -17.94 2.82
N ILE A 102 0.52 -18.06 3.19
CA ILE A 102 0.13 -17.98 4.59
C ILE A 102 0.72 -19.23 5.24
N GLY A 103 1.98 -19.11 5.62
CA GLY A 103 2.68 -20.07 6.45
C GLY A 103 3.03 -19.35 7.75
N CYS A 104 2.40 -19.78 8.84
CA CYS A 104 2.88 -19.51 10.18
C CYS A 104 4.37 -19.87 10.34
N ALA A 105 4.98 -19.24 11.34
CA ALA A 105 6.38 -19.26 11.79
C ALA A 105 7.24 -18.20 11.08
N GLU A 106 7.83 -17.20 11.75
CA GLU A 106 8.36 -17.18 13.12
C GLU A 106 8.06 -15.85 13.84
N GLU A 107 7.70 -15.97 15.10
CA GLU A 107 7.64 -14.88 16.07
C GLU A 107 9.07 -14.35 16.30
N HIS A 108 9.49 -13.26 15.65
CA HIS A 108 10.72 -12.56 16.07
C HIS A 108 10.87 -11.08 15.68
N CYS A 109 9.79 -10.36 15.34
CA CYS A 109 9.90 -8.93 14.98
C CYS A 109 9.33 -7.95 16.02
N PHE A 110 9.12 -8.38 17.26
CA PHE A 110 8.63 -7.51 18.33
C PHE A 110 9.23 -7.87 19.71
N SER A 111 10.55 -8.03 19.77
CA SER A 111 11.27 -8.13 21.05
C SER A 111 12.58 -7.34 21.01
N THR A 112 12.49 -6.02 21.12
CA THR A 112 13.51 -5.25 21.83
C THR A 112 12.81 -4.32 22.82
N PRO A 113 13.10 -4.42 24.13
CA PRO A 113 12.59 -3.46 25.10
C PRO A 113 13.24 -2.11 24.83
N TRP A 114 12.43 -1.05 24.84
CA TRP A 114 12.94 0.31 25.00
C TRP A 114 13.52 0.43 26.42
N GLN A 115 14.84 0.35 26.53
CA GLN A 115 15.61 0.81 27.68
C GLN A 115 16.34 2.09 27.28
#